data_AF-A0A5A5TK94-F1
#
_entry.id   AF-A0A5A5TK94-F1
#
_cell.length_a   1.000
_cell.length_b   1.000
_cell.length_c   1.000
_cell.angle_alpha   90.00
_cell.angle_beta   90.00
_cell.angle_gamma   90.00
#
_symmetry.space_group_name_H-M   'P 1'
#
loop_
_entity.id
_entity.type
_entity.pdbx_description
1 polymer ?
#
loop_
_entity_poly.entity_id
_entity_poly.type
_entity_poly.pdbx_seq_one_letter_code
_entity_poly.pdbx_strand_id
1 'polypeptide(L)' 'MKCPVCQQEMSVWKTDTSHNSKTGQLYDRTLYHCTQDDTWAKTEIPKSSKTLPNVVAAR' A
#
# COMPACT_ATOMS: atom_id res chain seq x y z
N MET A 1 -2.26 -12.13 2.76
CA MET A 1 -1.77 -11.50 4.01
C MET A 1 -2.42 -12.24 5.16
N LYS A 2 -1.73 -12.53 6.26
CA LYS A 2 -2.35 -13.26 7.39
C LYS A 2 -3.09 -12.32 8.34
N CYS A 3 -4.29 -12.71 8.79
CA CYS A 3 -5.06 -12.01 9.81
C CYS A 3 -4.30 -12.06 11.15
N PRO A 4 -4.13 -10.94 11.87
CA PRO A 4 -3.44 -10.95 13.16
C PRO A 4 -4.22 -11.67 14.28
N VAL A 5 -5.51 -11.95 14.07
CA VAL A 5 -6.39 -12.61 15.06
C VAL A 5 -6.41 -14.13 14.85
N CYS A 6 -6.99 -14.63 13.76
CA CYS A 6 -7.07 -16.07 13.48
C CYS A 6 -5.88 -16.65 12.71
N GLN A 7 -4.92 -15.83 12.27
CA GLN A 7 -3.75 -16.22 11.45
C GLN A 7 -4.05 -16.83 10.07
N GLN A 8 -5.31 -16.86 9.65
CA GLN A 8 -5.71 -17.30 8.31
C GLN A 8 -5.36 -16.26 7.23
N GLU A 9 -5.32 -16.70 5.98
CA GLU A 9 -5.17 -15.81 4.82
C GLU A 9 -6.39 -14.88 4.70
N MET A 10 -6.11 -13.60 4.54
CA MET A 10 -7.09 -12.55 4.23
C MET A 10 -7.24 -12.40 2.72
N SER A 11 -8.47 -12.21 2.25
CA SER A 11 -8.77 -11.97 0.84
C SER A 11 -8.58 -10.49 0.49
N VAL A 12 -8.20 -10.22 -0.76
CA VAL A 12 -8.19 -8.85 -1.29
C VAL A 12 -9.63 -8.43 -1.54
N TRP A 13 -10.05 -7.35 -0.89
CA TRP A 13 -11.38 -6.79 -1.08
C TRP A 13 -11.39 -5.73 -2.18
N LYS A 14 -10.38 -4.85 -2.23
CA LYS A 14 -10.25 -3.81 -3.26
C LYS A 14 -8.81 -3.40 -3.45
N THR A 15 -8.50 -3.01 -4.69
CA THR A 15 -7.28 -2.29 -5.03
C THR A 15 -7.65 -0.94 -5.65
N ASP A 16 -7.05 0.14 -5.17
CA ASP A 16 -7.21 1.48 -5.74
C ASP A 16 -5.92 2.31 -5.65
N THR A 17 -5.96 3.54 -6.18
CA THR A 17 -4.86 4.50 -6.02
C THR A 17 -5.18 5.46 -4.89
N SER A 18 -4.27 5.58 -3.92
CA SER A 18 -4.31 6.59 -2.87
C SER A 18 -3.41 7.77 -3.28
N HIS A 19 -3.82 8.99 -2.94
CA HIS A 19 -3.09 10.22 -3.26
C HIS A 19 -2.86 11.03 -1.98
N ASN A 20 -1.59 11.31 -1.68
CA ASN A 20 -1.21 12.25 -0.64
C ASN A 20 -1.18 13.67 -1.23
N SER A 21 -2.23 14.46 -0.97
CA SER A 21 -2.37 15.82 -1.52
C SER A 21 -1.30 16.81 -1.05
N LYS A 22 -0.61 16.53 0.06
CA LYS A 22 0.46 17.41 0.57
C LYS A 22 1.78 17.23 -0.19
N THR A 23 2.07 16.01 -0.64
CA THR A 23 3.33 15.67 -1.31
C THR A 23 3.16 15.38 -2.79
N GLY A 24 1.92 15.21 -3.28
CA GLY A 24 1.62 14.73 -4.62
C GLY A 24 1.91 13.24 -4.82
N GLN A 25 2.35 12.52 -3.79
CA GLN A 25 2.75 11.12 -3.90
C GLN A 25 1.51 10.23 -4.12
N LEU A 26 1.60 9.36 -5.12
CA LEU A 26 0.61 8.33 -5.39
C LEU A 26 1.05 6.99 -4.80
N TYR A 27 0.09 6.17 -4.41
CA TYR A 27 0.30 4.85 -3.84
C TYR A 27 -0.66 3.85 -4.46
N ASP A 28 -0.20 2.63 -4.74
CA ASP A 28 -1.08 1.49 -4.93
C ASP A 28 -1.56 1.02 -3.57
N ARG A 29 -2.86 1.09 -3.33
CA ARG A 29 -3.48 0.71 -2.08
C ARG A 29 -4.29 -0.56 -2.27
N THR A 30 -3.99 -1.57 -1.47
CA THR A 30 -4.73 -2.83 -1.43
C THR A 30 -5.38 -2.98 -0.06
N LEU A 31 -6.70 -3.20 -0.05
CA LEU A 31 -7.48 -3.45 1.14
C LEU A 31 -7.76 -4.95 1.25
N TYR A 32 -7.49 -5.51 2.42
CA TYR A 32 -7.69 -6.92 2.75
C TYR A 32 -8.77 -7.04 3.83
N HIS A 33 -9.59 -8.08 3.71
CA HIS A 33 -10.65 -8.38 4.68
C HIS A 33 -10.55 -9.84 5.13
N CYS A 34 -10.65 -10.05 6.44
CA CYS A 34 -10.87 -11.37 7.03
C CYS A 34 -12.36 -11.49 7.32
N THR A 35 -13.07 -12.36 6.59
CA THR A 35 -14.52 -12.54 6.75
C THR A 35 -14.91 -13.21 8.06
N GLN A 36 -13.99 -13.98 8.67
CA GLN A 36 -14.25 -14.69 9.92
C GLN A 36 -14.22 -13.76 11.13
N ASP A 37 -13.19 -12.91 11.22
CA ASP A 37 -12.96 -12.04 12.39
C ASP A 37 -13.38 -10.58 12.13
N ASP A 38 -13.97 -10.30 10.96
CA ASP A 38 -14.25 -8.95 10.45
C ASP A 38 -13.06 -7.98 10.56
N THR A 39 -11.84 -8.52 10.42
CA THR A 39 -10.61 -7.73 10.54
C THR A 39 -10.22 -7.14 9.19
N TRP A 40 -9.81 -5.88 9.19
CA TRP A 40 -9.42 -5.14 8.00
C TRP A 40 -7.95 -4.75 8.07
N ALA A 41 -7.26 -4.85 6.95
CA ALA A 41 -5.88 -4.41 6.80
C ALA A 41 -5.68 -3.74 5.46
N LYS A 42 -4.74 -2.80 5.39
CA LYS A 42 -4.38 -2.14 4.13
C LYS A 42 -2.87 -2.09 3.95
N THR A 43 -2.44 -2.23 2.71
CA THR A 43 -1.08 -1.90 2.29
C THR A 43 -1.13 -0.71 1.35
N GLU A 44 -0.20 0.23 1.52
CA GLU A 44 -0.01 1.36 0.62
C GLU A 44 1.44 1.33 0.16
N ILE A 45 1.66 0.92 -1.08
CA ILE A 45 2.99 0.87 -1.69
C ILE A 45 3.14 2.13 -2.54
N PRO A 46 4.14 2.99 -2.27
CA PRO A 46 4.37 4.15 -3.12
C PRO A 46 4.47 3.70 -4.57
N LYS A 47 3.67 4.32 -5.46
CA LYS A 47 3.94 4.25 -6.89
C LYS A 47 5.28 4.94 -7.03
N SER A 48 6.36 4.18 -7.15
CA SER A 48 7.68 4.74 -7.36
C SER A 48 7.55 5.72 -8.51
N SER A 49 7.63 7.02 -8.21
CA SER A 49 7.99 7.99 -9.22
C SER A 49 9.31 7.45 -9.76
N LYS A 50 9.37 7.12 -11.05
CA LYS A 50 10.66 6.90 -11.71
C LYS A 50 11.44 8.21 -11.61
N THR A 51 12.05 8.42 -10.47
CA THR A 51 13.04 9.43 -10.20
C THR A 51 14.12 8.63 -9.52
N LEU A 52 14.94 7.99 -10.36
CA LEU A 52 16.26 7.56 -9.95
C LEU A 52 16.88 8.75 -9.21
N PRO A 53 17.44 8.58 -8.01
CA PRO A 53 18.16 9.66 -7.37
C PRO A 53 19.25 10.07 -8.37
N ASN A 54 19.18 11.31 -8.84
CA ASN A 54 20.23 11.92 -9.64
C ASN A 54 21.43 12.09 -8.71
N VAL A 55 22.20 11.01 -8.54
CA VAL A 55 23.42 11.04 -7.75
C VAL A 55 24.47 11.73 -8.61
N VAL A 56 24.83 12.94 -8.15
CA VAL A 56 26.04 13.69 -8.48
C VAL A 56 26.00 14.53 -9.77
N ALA A 57 25.41 15.72 -9.68
CA ALA A 57 26.01 16.90 -10.30
C ALA A 57 26.87 17.61 -9.25
N ALA A 58 28.15 17.25 -9.18
CA ALA A 58 29.17 18.02 -8.47
C ALA A 58 30.17 18.53 -9.52
N ARG A 59 30.10 19.85 -9.68
CA ARG A 59 31.03 20.83 -10.28
C ARG A 59 32.33 20.34 -10.89
#